data_AF-A0A935RS55-F1
#
_entry.id   AF-A0A935RS55-F1
#
_cell.length_a   1.000
_cell.length_b   1.000
_cell.length_c   1.000
_cell.angle_alpha   90.00
_cell.angle_beta   90.00
_cell.angle_gamma   90.00
#
_symmetry.space_group_name_H-M   'P 1'
#
loop_
_entity.id
_entity.type
_entity.pdbx_description
1 polymer ?
#
loop_
_entity_poly.entity_id
_entity_poly.type
_entity_poly.pdbx_seq_one_letter_code
_entity_poly.pdbx_strand_id
1 'polypeptide(L)'
;MKFLIKKDHPEFSTQHFISHEALNIYRKKYIEQLVKKESKELSKLEKDVLNAIHSDQFLSQNIEQDIESDLTFGQKMADKIAEFGGSWMFIIFFFSFIVLWIGINVIALLREPFDPFPFILLNLILSCLAAIQAPIIMMSQNRQEQKDRSRSEHDYKINLKAELEIRLLHEKIDHLIIHQNQRLVEIQQLQLDYLEEISKKGLNEKQ
;
A
#
# COMPACT_ATOMS: atom_id res chain seq x y z
N MET A 1 -9.97 41.12 9.24
CA MET A 1 -10.06 42.55 8.87
C MET A 1 -9.31 43.54 9.79
N LYS A 2 -9.57 43.58 11.12
CA LYS A 2 -8.89 44.51 12.07
C LYS A 2 -7.35 44.49 11.98
N PHE A 3 -6.76 43.33 11.72
CA PHE A 3 -5.31 43.16 11.56
C PHE A 3 -4.73 43.90 10.34
N LEU A 4 -5.45 43.97 9.22
CA LEU A 4 -5.02 44.70 8.01
C LEU A 4 -5.08 46.21 8.23
N ILE A 5 -6.12 46.69 8.91
CA ILE A 5 -6.27 48.10 9.26
C ILE A 5 -5.17 48.53 10.24
N LYS A 6 -4.86 47.71 11.26
CA LYS A 6 -3.75 47.96 12.20
C LYS A 6 -2.36 47.89 11.56
N LYS A 7 -2.20 47.11 10.49
CA LYS A 7 -0.93 46.99 9.76
C LYS A 7 -0.60 48.26 8.97
N ASP A 8 -1.61 48.84 8.31
CA ASP A 8 -1.45 50.07 7.53
C ASP A 8 -1.57 51.33 8.44
N HIS A 9 -2.27 51.24 9.57
CA HIS A 9 -2.39 52.30 10.60
C HIS A 9 -2.16 51.74 12.02
N PRO A 10 -0.90 51.77 12.53
CA PRO A 10 -0.53 51.17 13.82
C PRO A 10 -1.28 51.74 15.03
N GLU A 11 -1.69 53.01 14.95
CA GLU A 11 -2.34 53.75 16.04
C GLU A 11 -3.86 53.51 16.11
N PHE A 12 -4.41 52.75 15.17
CA PHE A 12 -5.84 52.48 15.07
C PHE A 12 -6.32 51.58 16.22
N SER A 13 -7.14 52.15 17.11
CA SER A 13 -7.76 51.46 18.26
C SER A 13 -9.26 51.27 18.09
N THR A 14 -9.91 50.44 18.91
CA THR A 14 -11.36 50.16 18.87
C THR A 14 -12.26 51.37 19.12
N GLN A 15 -11.69 52.49 19.56
CA GLN A 15 -12.39 53.76 19.74
C GLN A 15 -12.33 54.69 18.51
N HIS A 16 -11.58 54.32 17.47
CA HIS A 16 -11.41 55.14 16.27
C HIS A 16 -12.46 54.77 15.21
N PHE A 17 -13.10 55.79 14.63
CA PHE A 17 -14.07 55.62 13.56
C PHE A 17 -13.35 55.54 12.21
N ILE A 18 -13.79 54.63 11.34
CA ILE A 18 -13.30 54.52 9.97
C ILE A 18 -14.44 54.95 9.03
N SER A 19 -14.11 55.67 7.95
CA SER A 19 -15.12 55.99 6.94
C SER A 19 -15.53 54.72 6.21
N HIS A 20 -16.81 54.63 5.81
CA HIS A 20 -17.34 53.46 5.09
C HIS A 20 -16.57 53.18 3.79
N GLU A 21 -16.06 54.23 3.13
CA GLU A 21 -15.27 54.11 1.90
C GLU A 21 -13.90 53.48 2.16
N ALA A 22 -13.23 53.87 3.25
CA ALA A 22 -11.98 53.26 3.68
C ALA A 22 -12.18 51.80 4.14
N LEU A 23 -13.28 51.50 4.85
CA LEU A 23 -13.62 50.13 5.26
C LEU A 23 -13.76 49.18 4.08
N ASN A 24 -14.41 49.63 3.00
CA ASN A 24 -14.62 48.84 1.79
C ASN A 24 -13.32 48.49 1.04
N ILE A 25 -12.32 49.38 1.07
CA ILE A 25 -10.99 49.10 0.53
C ILE A 25 -10.32 47.97 1.31
N TYR A 26 -10.39 48.00 2.65
CA TYR A 26 -9.81 46.96 3.49
C TYR A 26 -10.57 45.63 3.42
N ARG A 27 -11.89 45.65 3.18
CA ARG A 27 -12.70 44.45 2.85
C ARG A 27 -12.19 43.77 1.58
N LYS A 28 -12.00 44.52 0.50
CA LYS A 28 -11.48 43.99 -0.76
C LYS A 28 -10.08 43.38 -0.61
N LYS A 29 -9.16 44.12 0.03
CA LYS A 29 -7.80 43.62 0.36
C LYS A 29 -7.84 42.32 1.18
N TYR A 30 -8.77 42.20 2.12
CA TYR A 30 -8.91 41.03 2.97
C TYR A 30 -9.37 39.79 2.19
N ILE A 31 -10.38 39.95 1.32
CA ILE A 31 -10.88 38.87 0.46
C ILE A 31 -9.78 38.40 -0.52
N GLU A 32 -9.05 39.32 -1.15
CA GLU A 32 -7.94 38.96 -2.05
C GLU A 32 -6.82 38.18 -1.33
N GLN A 33 -6.50 38.54 -0.09
CA GLN A 33 -5.53 37.80 0.72
C GLN A 33 -6.04 36.40 1.11
N LEU A 34 -7.32 36.26 1.46
CA LEU A 34 -7.92 34.97 1.78
C LEU A 34 -7.84 34.00 0.61
N VAL A 35 -8.26 34.44 -0.58
CA VAL A 35 -8.23 33.64 -1.83
C VAL A 35 -6.80 33.22 -2.19
N LYS A 36 -5.82 34.14 -2.11
CA LYS A 36 -4.41 33.82 -2.37
C LYS A 36 -3.83 32.82 -1.39
N LYS A 37 -4.23 32.89 -0.11
CA LYS A 37 -3.74 31.99 0.93
C LYS A 37 -4.25 30.55 0.70
N GLU A 38 -5.52 30.39 0.37
CA GLU A 38 -6.13 29.07 0.11
C GLU A 38 -5.52 28.35 -1.08
N SER A 39 -5.36 29.04 -2.21
CA SER A 39 -4.76 28.45 -3.42
C SER A 39 -3.33 27.95 -3.16
N LYS A 40 -2.59 28.63 -2.27
CA LYS A 40 -1.23 28.26 -1.88
C LYS A 40 -1.17 27.07 -0.90
N GLU A 41 -2.13 26.97 0.02
CA GLU A 41 -2.24 25.85 0.95
C GLU A 41 -2.62 24.54 0.23
N LEU A 42 -3.53 24.60 -0.74
CA LEU A 42 -3.92 23.46 -1.58
C LEU A 42 -2.71 22.89 -2.35
N SER A 43 -1.93 23.74 -3.03
CA SER A 43 -0.74 23.31 -3.78
C SER A 43 0.34 22.66 -2.92
N LYS A 44 0.48 23.09 -1.65
CA LYS A 44 1.42 22.46 -0.72
C LYS A 44 0.94 21.06 -0.31
N LEU A 45 -0.35 20.91 -0.03
CA LEU A 45 -0.95 19.63 0.35
C LEU A 45 -0.79 18.59 -0.76
N GLU A 46 -1.06 18.96 -2.02
CA GLU A 46 -0.85 18.08 -3.18
C GLU A 46 0.60 17.58 -3.26
N LYS A 47 1.58 18.46 -3.05
CA LYS A 47 3.00 18.13 -3.10
C LYS A 47 3.42 17.20 -1.95
N ASP A 48 2.90 17.44 -0.75
CA ASP A 48 3.18 16.61 0.43
C ASP A 48 2.59 15.20 0.26
N VAL A 49 1.40 15.07 -0.32
CA VAL A 49 0.79 13.78 -0.68
C VAL A 49 1.62 13.05 -1.74
N LEU A 50 2.08 13.75 -2.78
CA LEU A 50 2.87 13.15 -3.85
C LEU A 50 4.21 12.59 -3.35
N ASN A 51 4.86 13.30 -2.43
CA ASN A 51 6.10 12.86 -1.81
C ASN A 51 5.90 11.64 -0.91
N ALA A 52 4.80 11.59 -0.14
CA ALA A 52 4.50 10.46 0.73
C ALA A 52 4.24 9.16 -0.06
N ILE A 53 3.50 9.25 -1.17
CA ILE A 53 3.23 8.10 -2.07
C ILE A 53 4.54 7.53 -2.64
N HIS A 54 5.46 8.39 -3.06
CA HIS A 54 6.75 7.94 -3.62
C HIS A 54 7.65 7.24 -2.61
N SER A 55 7.67 7.68 -1.35
CA SER A 55 8.51 7.06 -0.32
C SER A 55 8.03 5.67 0.11
N ASP A 56 6.73 5.39 0.04
CA ASP A 56 6.16 4.15 0.59
C ASP A 56 6.34 2.94 -0.35
N GLN A 57 6.39 3.17 -1.68
CA GLN A 57 6.61 2.11 -2.68
C GLN A 57 7.97 1.40 -2.54
N PHE A 58 9.01 2.10 -2.07
CA PHE A 58 10.35 1.51 -1.90
C PHE A 58 10.47 0.60 -0.68
N LEU A 59 9.61 0.76 0.33
CA LEU A 59 9.71 -0.02 1.57
C LEU A 59 9.19 -1.45 1.39
N SER A 60 8.11 -1.62 0.60
CA SER A 60 7.52 -2.95 0.36
C SER A 60 8.43 -3.88 -0.45
N GLN A 61 9.27 -3.34 -1.35
CA GLN A 61 10.11 -4.14 -2.23
C GLN A 61 11.37 -4.71 -1.56
N ASN A 62 11.87 -4.05 -0.50
CA ASN A 62 13.06 -4.52 0.23
C ASN A 62 12.77 -5.72 1.14
N ILE A 63 11.52 -5.89 1.58
CA ILE A 63 11.15 -6.91 2.58
C ILE A 63 11.17 -8.34 1.99
N GLU A 64 10.75 -8.52 0.73
CA GLU A 64 10.75 -9.84 0.07
C GLU A 64 12.19 -10.38 -0.14
N GLN A 65 13.17 -9.49 -0.30
CA GLN A 65 14.58 -9.87 -0.48
C GLN A 65 15.24 -10.33 0.83
N ASP A 66 14.84 -9.79 1.98
CA ASP A 66 15.39 -10.20 3.27
C ASP A 66 15.00 -11.65 3.62
N ILE A 67 13.79 -12.09 3.23
CA ILE A 67 13.25 -13.42 3.55
C ILE A 67 14.02 -14.55 2.83
N GLU A 68 14.57 -14.30 1.64
CA GLU A 68 15.33 -15.32 0.90
C GLU A 68 16.78 -15.49 1.38
N SER A 69 17.32 -14.51 2.12
CA SER A 69 18.76 -14.44 2.44
C SER A 69 19.22 -15.46 3.50
N ASP A 70 18.32 -15.94 4.37
CA ASP A 70 18.64 -16.80 5.52
C ASP A 70 18.55 -18.32 5.25
N LEU A 71 18.43 -18.75 3.99
CA LEU A 71 18.26 -20.17 3.67
C LEU A 71 19.52 -21.00 3.89
N THR A 72 19.42 -22.02 4.74
CA THR A 72 20.48 -23.01 4.97
C THR A 72 20.71 -23.92 3.75
N PHE A 73 21.91 -24.50 3.62
CA PHE A 73 22.26 -25.38 2.50
C PHE A 73 21.32 -26.59 2.38
N GLY A 74 20.95 -27.21 3.52
CA GLY A 74 20.03 -28.35 3.55
C GLY A 74 18.64 -27.99 3.04
N GLN A 75 18.13 -26.82 3.40
CA GLN A 75 16.85 -26.32 2.90
C GLN A 75 16.93 -26.10 1.38
N LYS A 76 17.95 -25.41 0.87
CA LYS A 76 18.15 -25.17 -0.57
C LYS A 76 18.21 -26.48 -1.39
N MET A 77 18.81 -27.53 -0.83
CA MET A 77 18.83 -28.84 -1.46
C MET A 77 17.46 -29.52 -1.43
N ALA A 78 16.74 -29.45 -0.32
CA ALA A 78 15.39 -29.98 -0.20
C ALA A 78 14.39 -29.28 -1.16
N ASP A 79 14.49 -27.95 -1.35
CA ASP A 79 13.71 -27.21 -2.37
C ASP A 79 13.91 -27.82 -3.76
N LYS A 80 15.18 -27.93 -4.19
CA LYS A 80 15.52 -28.44 -5.52
C LYS A 80 15.07 -29.88 -5.73
N ILE A 81 15.20 -30.73 -4.70
CA ILE A 81 14.77 -32.13 -4.78
C ILE A 81 13.24 -32.21 -4.87
N ALA A 82 12.52 -31.40 -4.11
CA ALA A 82 11.06 -31.36 -4.16
C ALA A 82 10.53 -30.81 -5.50
N GLU A 83 11.17 -29.76 -6.03
CA GLU A 83 10.84 -29.17 -7.33
C GLU A 83 11.11 -30.15 -8.49
N PHE A 84 12.24 -30.87 -8.43
CA PHE A 84 12.57 -31.91 -9.40
C PHE A 84 11.61 -33.11 -9.30
N GLY A 85 11.31 -33.58 -8.09
CA GLY A 85 10.41 -34.69 -7.84
C GLY A 85 8.94 -34.40 -8.20
N GLY A 86 8.54 -33.12 -8.21
CA GLY A 86 7.22 -32.67 -8.64
C GLY A 86 7.06 -32.49 -10.16
N SER A 87 8.12 -32.67 -10.94
CA SER A 87 8.09 -32.47 -12.40
C SER A 87 7.47 -33.66 -13.14
N TRP A 88 6.61 -33.35 -14.12
CA TRP A 88 6.05 -34.35 -15.03
C TRP A 88 7.11 -35.15 -15.79
N MET A 89 8.26 -34.53 -16.10
CA MET A 89 9.37 -35.23 -16.77
C MET A 89 10.02 -36.28 -15.86
N PHE A 90 10.11 -36.01 -14.55
CA PHE A 90 10.66 -36.97 -13.58
C PHE A 90 9.77 -38.21 -13.48
N ILE A 91 8.45 -38.04 -13.43
CA ILE A 91 7.48 -39.13 -13.38
C ILE A 91 7.62 -40.04 -14.61
N ILE A 92 7.70 -39.45 -15.81
CA ILE A 92 7.84 -40.20 -17.06
C ILE A 92 9.18 -40.96 -17.12
N PHE A 93 10.27 -40.31 -16.74
CA PHE A 93 11.60 -40.94 -16.68
C PHE A 93 11.62 -42.11 -15.69
N PHE A 94 11.09 -41.92 -14.48
CA PHE A 94 11.06 -42.94 -13.44
C PHE A 94 10.21 -44.15 -13.84
N PHE A 95 9.05 -43.90 -14.47
CA PHE A 95 8.21 -44.96 -15.02
C PHE A 95 8.92 -45.73 -16.14
N SER A 96 9.57 -45.03 -17.07
CA SER A 96 10.35 -45.66 -18.14
C SER A 96 11.50 -46.51 -17.60
N PHE A 97 12.17 -46.06 -16.54
CA PHE A 97 13.23 -46.80 -15.87
C PHE A 97 12.72 -48.12 -15.27
N ILE A 98 11.56 -48.09 -14.59
CA ILE A 98 10.93 -49.31 -14.04
C ILE A 98 10.58 -50.30 -15.16
N VAL A 99 9.95 -49.83 -16.24
CA VAL A 99 9.58 -50.68 -17.38
C VAL A 99 10.82 -51.30 -18.02
N LEU A 100 11.89 -50.51 -18.20
CA LEU A 100 13.16 -51.00 -18.75
C LEU A 100 13.81 -52.05 -17.83
N TRP A 101 13.82 -51.81 -16.52
CA TRP A 101 14.38 -52.74 -15.54
C TRP A 101 13.65 -54.09 -15.54
N ILE A 102 12.31 -54.05 -15.57
CA ILE A 102 11.49 -55.26 -15.69
C ILE A 102 11.79 -55.97 -17.02
N GLY A 103 11.82 -55.22 -18.14
CA GLY A 103 12.12 -55.78 -19.45
C GLY A 103 13.47 -56.49 -19.52
N ILE A 104 14.53 -55.87 -18.98
CA ILE A 104 15.87 -56.47 -18.91
C ILE A 104 15.86 -57.75 -18.08
N ASN A 105 15.24 -57.74 -16.89
CA ASN A 105 15.22 -58.91 -16.01
C ASN A 105 14.38 -60.07 -16.57
N VAL A 106 13.27 -59.77 -17.27
CA VAL A 106 12.44 -60.79 -17.94
C VAL A 106 13.20 -61.45 -19.09
N ILE A 107 13.99 -60.68 -19.86
CA ILE A 107 14.82 -61.23 -20.94
C ILE A 107 16.01 -62.02 -20.36
N ALA A 108 16.64 -61.52 -19.29
CA ALA A 108 17.76 -62.17 -18.59
C ALA A 108 17.35 -63.48 -17.89
N LEU A 109 16.07 -63.63 -17.53
CA LEU A 109 15.50 -64.87 -16.98
C LEU A 109 15.75 -66.11 -17.86
N LEU A 110 15.97 -65.92 -19.17
CA LEU A 110 16.28 -67.00 -20.12
C LEU A 110 17.72 -67.54 -20.01
N ARG A 111 18.62 -66.88 -19.28
CA ARG A 111 20.01 -67.32 -19.06
C ARG A 111 20.37 -67.42 -17.58
N GLU A 112 20.43 -66.29 -16.89
CA GLU A 112 20.60 -66.20 -15.43
C GLU A 112 19.98 -64.88 -14.95
N PRO A 113 18.88 -64.91 -14.18
CA PRO A 113 18.21 -63.70 -13.71
C PRO A 113 19.00 -62.99 -12.62
N PHE A 114 19.21 -61.67 -12.78
CA PHE A 114 19.81 -60.82 -11.75
C PHE A 114 18.81 -60.46 -10.64
N ASP A 115 17.54 -60.21 -10.98
CA ASP A 115 16.43 -59.99 -10.04
C ASP A 115 15.19 -60.79 -10.50
N PRO A 116 15.04 -62.06 -10.07
CA PRO A 116 13.92 -62.91 -10.45
C PRO A 116 12.59 -62.37 -9.93
N PHE A 117 11.49 -62.65 -10.63
CA PHE A 117 10.14 -62.36 -10.15
C PHE A 117 9.96 -63.00 -8.76
N PRO A 118 9.59 -62.24 -7.69
CA PRO A 118 8.84 -60.97 -7.65
C PRO A 118 9.65 -59.65 -7.53
N PHE A 119 10.89 -59.59 -8.02
CA PHE A 119 11.77 -58.40 -8.03
C PHE A 119 12.08 -57.83 -6.64
N ILE A 120 12.85 -58.56 -5.82
CA ILE A 120 13.13 -58.18 -4.43
C ILE A 120 14.03 -56.95 -4.35
N LEU A 121 15.00 -56.82 -5.25
CA LEU A 121 15.96 -55.72 -5.24
C LEU A 121 15.31 -54.42 -5.67
N LEU A 122 14.49 -54.47 -6.71
CA LEU A 122 13.72 -53.32 -7.16
C LEU A 122 12.79 -52.81 -6.05
N ASN A 123 12.04 -53.71 -5.41
CA ASN A 123 11.15 -53.35 -4.31
C ASN A 123 11.89 -52.74 -3.11
N LEU A 124 13.08 -53.24 -2.78
CA LEU A 124 13.90 -52.67 -1.70
C LEU A 124 14.34 -51.23 -2.02
N ILE A 125 14.81 -51.00 -3.25
CA ILE A 125 15.27 -49.68 -3.69
C ILE A 125 14.11 -48.68 -3.70
N LEU A 126 12.95 -49.06 -4.26
CA LEU A 126 11.76 -48.20 -4.28
C LEU A 126 11.28 -47.86 -2.88
N SER A 127 11.29 -48.84 -1.95
CA SER A 127 10.87 -48.61 -0.56
C SER A 127 11.81 -47.65 0.16
N CYS A 128 13.12 -47.78 -0.05
CA CYS A 128 14.13 -46.88 0.51
C CYS A 128 14.00 -45.46 -0.05
N LEU A 129 13.80 -45.33 -1.37
CA LEU A 129 13.56 -44.05 -2.03
C LEU A 129 12.30 -43.36 -1.47
N ALA A 130 11.19 -44.08 -1.38
CA ALA A 130 9.93 -43.55 -0.85
C ALA A 130 10.06 -43.09 0.62
N ALA A 131 10.78 -43.86 1.45
CA ALA A 131 11.01 -43.54 2.85
C ALA A 131 11.78 -42.23 3.05
N ILE A 132 12.77 -41.94 2.19
CA ILE A 132 13.53 -40.69 2.20
C ILE A 132 12.74 -39.54 1.56
N GLN A 133 11.93 -39.84 0.55
CA GLN A 133 11.15 -38.85 -0.19
C GLN A 133 10.07 -38.19 0.67
N ALA A 134 9.34 -38.96 1.49
CA ALA A 134 8.23 -38.42 2.28
C ALA A 134 8.65 -37.30 3.28
N PRO A 135 9.73 -37.44 4.07
CA PRO A 135 10.25 -36.36 4.91
C PRO A 135 10.74 -35.15 4.12
N ILE A 136 11.38 -35.33 2.97
CA ILE A 136 11.87 -34.22 2.14
C ILE A 136 10.69 -33.41 1.59
N ILE A 137 9.65 -34.09 1.09
CA ILE A 137 8.41 -33.44 0.64
C ILE A 137 7.76 -32.70 1.80
N MET A 138 7.63 -33.33 2.97
CA MET A 138 7.04 -32.71 4.16
C MET A 138 7.83 -31.50 4.65
N MET A 139 9.16 -31.55 4.62
CA MET A 139 10.02 -30.40 4.94
C MET A 139 9.86 -29.26 3.93
N SER A 140 9.76 -29.59 2.64
CA SER A 140 9.53 -28.59 1.60
C SER A 140 8.17 -27.94 1.72
N GLN A 141 7.12 -28.72 2.00
CA GLN A 141 5.75 -28.25 2.25
C GLN A 141 5.67 -27.34 3.47
N ASN A 142 6.17 -27.77 4.62
CA ASN A 142 6.17 -26.95 5.85
C ASN A 142 6.90 -25.62 5.64
N ARG A 143 7.97 -25.60 4.85
CA ARG A 143 8.65 -24.34 4.47
C ARG A 143 7.82 -23.47 3.54
N GLN A 144 7.17 -24.05 2.53
CA GLN A 144 6.29 -23.30 1.63
C GLN A 144 5.12 -22.68 2.41
N GLU A 145 4.51 -23.43 3.32
CA GLU A 145 3.46 -22.94 4.23
C GLU A 145 3.95 -21.81 5.13
N GLN A 146 5.18 -21.89 5.65
CA GLN A 146 5.77 -20.80 6.45
C GLN A 146 5.98 -19.53 5.62
N LYS A 147 6.46 -19.65 4.37
CA LYS A 147 6.57 -18.52 3.43
C LYS A 147 5.20 -17.92 3.13
N ASP A 148 4.22 -18.76 2.79
CA ASP A 148 2.86 -18.34 2.46
C ASP A 148 2.18 -17.66 3.67
N ARG A 149 2.41 -18.17 4.88
CA ARG A 149 1.93 -17.55 6.12
C ARG A 149 2.58 -16.20 6.37
N SER A 150 3.91 -16.10 6.26
CA SER A 150 4.62 -14.84 6.44
C SER A 150 4.13 -13.80 5.42
N ARG A 151 4.01 -14.18 4.15
CA ARG A 151 3.47 -13.34 3.09
C ARG A 151 2.06 -12.86 3.39
N SER A 152 1.19 -13.76 3.86
CA SER A 152 -0.18 -13.41 4.26
C SER A 152 -0.22 -12.44 5.45
N GLU A 153 0.66 -12.62 6.45
CA GLU A 153 0.77 -11.69 7.57
C GLU A 153 1.29 -10.31 7.13
N HIS A 154 2.20 -10.26 6.16
CA HIS A 154 2.69 -9.01 5.58
C HIS A 154 1.60 -8.30 4.77
N ASP A 155 0.91 -9.01 3.88
CA ASP A 155 -0.21 -8.48 3.10
C ASP A 155 -1.31 -7.93 4.02
N TYR A 156 -1.62 -8.65 5.11
CA TYR A 156 -2.55 -8.19 6.13
C TYR A 156 -2.10 -6.87 6.79
N LYS A 157 -0.83 -6.76 7.18
CA LYS A 157 -0.29 -5.53 7.77
C LYS A 157 -0.32 -4.36 6.80
N ILE A 158 -0.01 -4.58 5.53
CA ILE A 158 -0.09 -3.56 4.48
C ILE A 158 -1.54 -3.10 4.31
N ASN A 159 -2.49 -4.03 4.26
CA ASN A 159 -3.91 -3.72 4.13
C ASN A 159 -4.42 -2.89 5.32
N LEU A 160 -4.08 -3.30 6.55
CA LEU A 160 -4.44 -2.57 7.77
C LEU A 160 -3.84 -1.16 7.78
N LYS A 161 -2.59 -1.01 7.36
CA LYS A 161 -1.93 0.30 7.25
C LYS A 161 -2.66 1.18 6.23
N ALA A 162 -2.99 0.64 5.05
CA ALA A 162 -3.74 1.36 4.03
C ALA A 162 -5.14 1.78 4.53
N GLU A 163 -5.84 0.92 5.27
CA GLU A 163 -7.13 1.25 5.87
C GLU A 163 -7.01 2.43 6.86
N LEU A 164 -5.98 2.41 7.72
CA LEU A 164 -5.71 3.49 8.67
C LEU A 164 -5.37 4.81 7.96
N GLU A 165 -4.54 4.77 6.93
CA GLU A 165 -4.18 5.94 6.14
C GLU A 165 -5.39 6.55 5.44
N ILE A 166 -6.26 5.72 4.84
CA ILE A 166 -7.52 6.18 4.25
C ILE A 166 -8.40 6.85 5.30
N ARG A 167 -8.53 6.26 6.50
CA ARG A 167 -9.31 6.85 7.60
C ARG A 167 -8.75 8.21 8.02
N LEU A 168 -7.43 8.34 8.15
CA LEU A 168 -6.77 9.59 8.51
C LEU A 168 -6.92 10.65 7.41
N LEU A 169 -6.82 10.26 6.14
CA LEU A 169 -7.09 11.16 5.02
C LEU A 169 -8.54 11.65 5.03
N HIS A 170 -9.49 10.75 5.32
CA HIS A 170 -10.91 11.11 5.43
C HIS A 170 -11.14 12.14 6.53
N GLU A 171 -10.57 11.92 7.73
CA GLU A 171 -10.67 12.87 8.85
C GLU A 171 -10.07 14.24 8.51
N LYS A 172 -8.93 14.27 7.81
CA LYS A 172 -8.33 15.53 7.34
C LYS A 172 -9.20 16.23 6.30
N ILE A 173 -9.77 15.48 5.35
CA ILE A 173 -10.68 16.02 4.34
C ILE A 173 -11.92 16.62 5.01
N ASP A 174 -12.53 15.91 5.96
CA ASP A 174 -13.68 16.41 6.72
C ASP A 174 -13.34 17.70 7.46
N HIS A 175 -12.19 17.74 8.14
CA HIS A 175 -11.71 18.95 8.80
C HIS A 175 -11.51 20.12 7.82
N LEU A 176 -10.92 19.87 6.65
CA LEU A 176 -10.74 20.88 5.59
C LEU A 176 -12.08 21.38 5.05
N ILE A 177 -13.04 20.48 4.80
CA ILE A 177 -14.38 20.82 4.33
C ILE A 177 -15.10 21.71 5.35
N ILE A 178 -15.08 21.35 6.63
CA ILE A 178 -15.68 22.16 7.71
C ILE A 178 -15.07 23.56 7.73
N HIS A 179 -13.75 23.66 7.67
CA HIS A 179 -13.05 24.95 7.67
C HIS A 179 -13.37 25.78 6.42
N GLN A 180 -13.43 25.18 5.23
CA GLN A 180 -13.85 25.88 4.00
C GLN A 180 -15.29 26.37 4.08
N ASN A 181 -16.21 25.55 4.59
CA ASN A 181 -17.61 25.94 4.80
C ASN A 181 -17.75 27.13 5.75
N GLN A 182 -17.01 27.13 6.86
CA GLN A 182 -16.99 28.27 7.79
C GLN A 182 -16.53 29.56 7.10
N ARG A 183 -15.50 29.49 6.26
CA ARG A 183 -15.01 30.64 5.50
C ARG A 183 -15.98 31.12 4.44
N LEU A 184 -16.66 30.22 3.75
CA LEU A 184 -17.72 30.59 2.81
C LEU A 184 -18.84 31.36 3.50
N VAL A 185 -19.25 30.93 4.71
CA VAL A 185 -20.22 31.65 5.53
C VAL A 185 -19.71 33.04 5.92
N GLU A 186 -18.44 33.17 6.33
CA GLU A 186 -17.83 34.47 6.66
C GLU A 186 -17.84 35.42 5.44
N ILE A 187 -17.50 34.92 4.26
CA ILE A 187 -17.54 35.71 3.02
C ILE A 187 -18.98 36.12 2.67
N GLN A 188 -19.95 35.21 2.81
CA GLN A 188 -21.36 35.52 2.57
C GLN A 188 -21.90 36.59 3.54
N GLN A 189 -21.54 36.53 4.83
CA GLN A 189 -21.89 37.56 5.81
C GLN A 189 -21.31 38.91 5.42
N LEU A 190 -20.03 38.95 5.02
CA LEU A 190 -19.39 40.20 4.56
C LEU A 190 -20.09 40.78 3.31
N GLN A 191 -20.57 39.94 2.40
CA GLN A 191 -21.34 40.39 1.24
C GLN A 191 -22.71 40.94 1.63
N LEU A 192 -23.41 40.31 2.57
CA LEU A 192 -24.69 40.80 3.09
C LEU A 192 -24.54 42.15 3.79
N ASP A 193 -23.53 42.32 4.65
CA ASP A 193 -23.22 43.60 5.29
C ASP A 193 -22.98 44.71 4.25
N TYR A 194 -22.26 44.39 3.17
CA TYR A 194 -21.98 45.33 2.08
C TYR A 194 -23.25 45.73 1.32
N LEU A 195 -24.15 44.78 1.06
CA LEU A 195 -25.44 45.04 0.42
C LEU A 195 -26.36 45.89 1.31
N GLU A 196 -26.40 45.62 2.62
CA GLU A 196 -27.17 46.42 3.57
C GLU A 196 -26.66 47.86 3.63
N GLU A 197 -25.34 48.07 3.62
CA GLU A 197 -24.75 49.40 3.54
C GLU A 197 -25.10 50.14 2.25
N ILE A 198 -25.04 49.48 1.09
CA ILE A 198 -25.45 50.09 -0.20
C ILE A 198 -26.93 50.46 -0.16
N SER A 199 -27.79 49.57 0.33
CA SER A 199 -29.23 49.80 0.46
C SER A 199 -29.51 51.04 1.34
N LYS A 200 -28.86 51.14 2.50
CA LYS A 200 -28.96 52.31 3.41
C LYS A 200 -28.48 53.60 2.76
N LYS A 201 -27.39 53.57 1.99
CA LYS A 201 -26.91 54.75 1.23
C LYS A 201 -27.90 55.18 0.14
N GLY A 202 -28.43 54.23 -0.64
CA GLY A 202 -29.43 54.51 -1.67
C GLY A 202 -30.77 55.03 -1.13
N LEU A 203 -31.09 54.76 0.13
CA LEU A 203 -32.22 55.35 0.86
C LEU A 203 -31.93 56.79 1.33
N ASN A 204 -30.70 57.09 1.76
CA ASN A 204 -30.29 58.43 2.20
C ASN A 204 -30.05 59.42 1.05
N GLU A 205 -29.71 58.97 -0.17
CA GLU A 205 -29.59 59.83 -1.36
C GLU A 205 -30.94 60.22 -1.99
N LYS A 206 -32.06 59.65 -1.52
CA LYS A 206 -33.42 59.95 -2.00
C LYS A 206 -34.21 60.91 -1.10
N GLN A 207 -33.62 61.42 -0.03
CA GLN A 207 -34.17 62.49 0.83
C GLN A 207 -33.39 63.78 0.63
#